data_AF-A0A7X5QS63-F1
#
_entry.id   AF-A0A7X5QS63-F1
#
_cell.length_a   1.000
_cell.length_b   1.000
_cell.length_c   1.000
_cell.angle_alpha   90.00
_cell.angle_beta   90.00
_cell.angle_gamma   90.00
#
_symmetry.space_group_name_H-M   'P 1'
#
loop_
_entity.id
_entity.type
_entity.pdbx_description
1 polymer ?
#
loop_
_entity_poly.entity_id
_entity_poly.type
_entity_poly.pdbx_seq_one_letter_code
_entity_poly.pdbx_strand_id
1 'polypeptide(L)' 'MAFTREQLTARLEALDGALPRLRAEYPDDDEFWNAFASEADFAIECAGSDDYDWVNAQVDALLHKHGIEVRGDESPTDG' A
#
# COMPACT_ATOMS: atom_id res chain seq x y z
N MET A 1 -15.96 -8.86 -11.62
CA MET A 1 -15.84 -9.97 -10.65
C MET A 1 -14.71 -9.58 -9.71
N ALA A 2 -14.95 -9.61 -8.40
CA ALA A 2 -13.89 -9.36 -7.42
C ALA A 2 -12.87 -10.50 -7.41
N PHE A 3 -11.62 -10.17 -7.10
CA PHE A 3 -10.57 -11.17 -6.90
C PHE A 3 -10.86 -11.99 -5.64
N THR A 4 -10.38 -13.23 -5.64
CA THR A 4 -10.42 -14.05 -4.42
C THR A 4 -9.35 -13.58 -3.45
N ARG A 5 -9.52 -13.90 -2.16
CA ARG A 5 -8.53 -13.59 -1.12
C ARG A 5 -7.13 -14.08 -1.46
N GLU A 6 -7.00 -15.26 -2.05
CA GLU A 6 -5.70 -15.80 -2.50
C GLU A 6 -5.05 -14.93 -3.59
N GLN A 7 -5.84 -14.44 -4.55
CA GLN A 7 -5.34 -13.55 -5.61
C GLN A 7 -4.94 -12.18 -5.05
N LEU A 8 -5.70 -11.65 -4.09
CA LEU A 8 -5.37 -10.40 -3.39
C LEU A 8 -4.09 -10.57 -2.56
N THR A 9 -3.96 -11.67 -1.81
CA THR A 9 -2.75 -11.99 -1.02
C THR A 9 -1.52 -12.05 -1.92
N ALA A 10 -1.55 -12.81 -3.02
CA ALA A 10 -0.41 -12.93 -3.93
C ALA A 10 0.02 -11.56 -4.50
N ARG A 11 -0.95 -10.66 -4.70
CA ARG A 11 -0.70 -9.30 -5.21
C ARG A 11 -0.10 -8.38 -4.15
N LEU A 12 -0.57 -8.48 -2.90
CA LEU A 12 0.01 -7.79 -1.75
C LEU A 12 1.44 -8.27 -1.45
N GLU A 13 1.71 -9.58 -1.58
CA GLU A 13 3.07 -10.13 -1.46
C GLU A 13 4.00 -9.62 -2.57
N ALA A 14 3.49 -9.49 -3.80
CA ALA A 14 4.25 -8.89 -4.88
C ALA A 14 4.56 -7.41 -4.61
N LEU A 15 3.59 -6.65 -4.07
CA LEU A 15 3.77 -5.26 -3.66
C LEU A 15 4.81 -5.14 -2.54
N ASP A 16 4.75 -6.00 -1.53
CA ASP A 16 5.74 -6.08 -0.43
C ASP A 16 7.17 -6.29 -0.94
N GLY A 17 7.35 -7.20 -1.90
CA GLY A 17 8.66 -7.45 -2.52
C GLY A 17 9.12 -6.31 -3.43
N ALA A 18 8.19 -5.57 -4.03
CA ALA A 18 8.49 -4.45 -4.91
C ALA A 18 8.82 -3.16 -4.14
N LEU A 19 8.25 -2.95 -2.95
CA LEU A 19 8.43 -1.76 -2.12
C LEU A 19 9.89 -1.28 -1.95
N PRO A 20 10.86 -2.13 -1.56
CA PRO A 20 12.25 -1.68 -1.40
C PRO A 20 12.88 -1.23 -2.73
N ARG A 21 12.50 -1.86 -3.84
CA ARG A 21 12.94 -1.42 -5.18
C ARG A 21 12.27 -0.11 -5.57
N LEU A 22 10.97 0.02 -5.33
CA LEU A 22 10.20 1.22 -5.63
C LEU A 22 10.77 2.42 -4.88
N ARG A 23 11.13 2.25 -3.59
CA ARG A 23 11.76 3.30 -2.79
C ARG A 23 13.17 3.67 -3.27
N ALA A 24 13.91 2.73 -3.85
CA ALA A 24 15.21 3.00 -4.44
C ALA A 24 15.10 3.70 -5.81
N GLU A 25 14.06 3.39 -6.58
CA GLU A 25 13.79 3.96 -7.91
C GLU A 25 13.16 5.36 -7.82
N TYR A 26 12.30 5.58 -6.82
CA TYR A 26 11.63 6.83 -6.52
C TYR A 26 12.04 7.33 -5.12
N PRO A 27 13.17 8.05 -5.00
CA PRO A 27 13.60 8.62 -3.72
C PRO A 27 12.75 9.82 -3.30
N ASP A 28 12.05 10.46 -4.24
CA ASP A 28 11.07 11.50 -3.96
C ASP A 28 9.78 10.86 -3.43
N ASP A 29 9.29 11.37 -2.29
CA ASP A 29 8.11 10.81 -1.64
C ASP A 29 6.86 10.95 -2.52
N ASP A 30 6.67 12.06 -3.23
CA ASP A 30 5.47 12.27 -4.06
C ASP A 30 5.48 11.37 -5.31
N GLU A 31 6.65 11.13 -5.91
CA GLU A 31 6.80 10.14 -7.00
C GLU A 31 6.59 8.70 -6.50
N PHE A 32 7.16 8.35 -5.34
CA PHE A 32 6.97 7.06 -4.70
C PHE A 32 5.49 6.78 -4.42
N TRP A 33 4.79 7.73 -3.79
CA TRP A 33 3.38 7.59 -3.46
C TRP A 33 2.52 7.51 -4.71
N ASN A 34 2.85 8.21 -5.79
CA ASN A 34 2.14 8.10 -7.06
C ASN A 34 2.25 6.70 -7.67
N ALA A 35 3.47 6.14 -7.71
CA ALA A 35 3.72 4.80 -8.22
C ALA A 35 3.09 3.72 -7.34
N PHE A 36 3.22 3.85 -6.02
CA PHE A 36 2.64 2.93 -5.04
C PHE A 36 1.11 2.96 -5.07
N ALA A 37 0.50 4.15 -5.08
CA ALA A 37 -0.95 4.31 -5.10
C ALA A 37 -1.56 3.62 -6.33
N SER A 38 -0.93 3.70 -7.50
CA SER A 38 -1.41 3.01 -8.70
C SER A 38 -1.49 1.48 -8.53
N GLU A 39 -0.47 0.87 -7.93
CA GLU A 39 -0.45 -0.58 -7.64
C GLU A 39 -1.45 -0.97 -6.54
N ALA A 40 -1.53 -0.18 -5.46
CA ALA A 40 -2.44 -0.42 -4.35
C ALA A 40 -3.91 -0.22 -4.75
N ASP A 41 -4.22 0.84 -5.51
CA ASP A 41 -5.56 1.15 -6.01
C ASP A 41 -6.06 0.02 -6.92
N PHE A 42 -5.19 -0.55 -7.76
CA PHE A 42 -5.55 -1.72 -8.56
C PHE A 42 -5.95 -2.92 -7.69
N ALA A 43 -5.25 -3.18 -6.58
CA ALA A 43 -5.61 -4.26 -5.66
C ALA A 43 -6.93 -3.97 -4.92
N ILE A 44 -7.19 -2.71 -4.58
CA ILE A 44 -8.41 -2.24 -3.91
C ILE A 44 -9.62 -2.28 -4.86
N GLU A 45 -9.49 -1.79 -6.08
CA GLU A 45 -10.52 -1.85 -7.14
C GLU A 45 -10.89 -3.30 -7.50
N CYS A 46 -9.90 -4.21 -7.45
CA CYS A 46 -10.14 -5.64 -7.65
C CYS A 46 -10.73 -6.32 -6.40
N ALA A 47 -10.59 -5.72 -5.23
CA ALA A 47 -11.20 -6.22 -4.01
C ALA A 47 -12.71 -5.97 -4.04
N GLY A 48 -13.48 -6.99 -3.66
CA GLY A 48 -14.91 -6.81 -3.43
C GLY A 48 -15.16 -5.98 -2.17
N SER A 49 -16.39 -5.50 -1.99
CA SER A 49 -16.78 -4.73 -0.79
C SER A 49 -16.47 -5.46 0.53
N ASP A 50 -16.52 -6.80 0.54
CA ASP A 50 -16.19 -7.63 1.70
C ASP A 50 -14.69 -7.65 2.06
N ASP A 51 -13.80 -7.50 1.07
CA ASP A 51 -12.34 -7.58 1.26
C ASP A 51 -11.67 -6.20 1.19
N TYR A 52 -12.40 -5.14 0.84
CA TYR A 52 -11.88 -3.77 0.74
C TYR A 52 -11.15 -3.32 2.02
N ASP A 53 -11.81 -3.45 3.17
CA ASP A 53 -11.26 -3.04 4.47
C ASP A 53 -10.02 -3.88 4.83
N TRP A 54 -10.08 -5.18 4.54
CA TRP A 54 -8.95 -6.08 4.74
C TRP A 54 -7.75 -5.73 3.86
N VAL A 55 -7.96 -5.46 2.56
CA VAL A 55 -6.87 -5.05 1.65
C VAL A 55 -6.24 -3.75 2.12
N ASN A 56 -7.04 -2.76 2.52
CA ASN A 56 -6.52 -1.50 3.08
C ASN A 56 -5.66 -1.74 4.32
N ALA A 57 -6.13 -2.55 5.28
CA ALA A 57 -5.36 -2.88 6.48
C ALA A 57 -4.06 -3.62 6.16
N GLN A 58 -4.06 -4.48 5.15
CA GLN A 58 -2.84 -5.16 4.70
C GLN A 58 -1.85 -4.19 4.05
N VAL A 59 -2.33 -3.28 3.19
CA VAL A 59 -1.50 -2.24 2.55
C VAL A 59 -0.84 -1.35 3.61
N ASP A 60 -1.58 -0.93 4.64
CA ASP A 60 -1.04 -0.15 5.76
C ASP A 60 0.04 -0.93 6.54
N ALA A 61 -0.22 -2.20 6.84
CA ALA A 61 0.73 -3.08 7.51
C ALA A 61 2.02 -3.29 6.70
N LEU A 62 1.93 -3.34 5.36
CA LEU A 62 3.11 -3.41 4.48
C LEU A 62 3.95 -2.14 4.59
N LEU A 63 3.31 -0.96 4.53
CA LEU A 63 4.01 0.31 4.64
C LEU A 63 4.72 0.44 5.98
N HIS A 64 4.02 0.11 7.07
CA HIS A 64 4.60 0.10 8.42
C HIS A 64 5.79 -0.87 8.55
N LYS A 65 5.68 -2.08 7.96
CA LYS A 65 6.76 -3.08 7.94
C LYS A 65 8.03 -2.54 7.26
N HIS A 66 7.89 -1.73 6.21
CA HIS A 66 9.02 -1.10 5.50
C HIS A 66 9.45 0.24 6.11
N GLY A 67 8.84 0.67 7.22
CA GLY A 67 9.14 1.95 7.87
C GLY A 67 8.69 3.15 7.05
N ILE A 68 7.71 2.96 6.17
CA ILE A 68 7.13 4.01 5.35
C ILE A 68 5.95 4.56 6.15
N GLU A 69 6.17 5.73 6.74
CA GLU A 69 5.09 6.45 7.39
C GLU A 69 4.12 6.93 6.30
N VAL A 70 2.92 6.33 6.26
CA VAL A 70 1.79 6.94 5.57
C VAL A 70 1.76 8.37 6.08
N ARG A 71 1.70 9.37 5.18
CA ARG A 71 1.56 10.79 5.56
C ARG A 71 0.25 10.93 6.36
N GLY A 72 0.31 10.56 7.62
CA GLY A 72 -0.62 10.92 8.65
C GLY A 72 -0.40 12.41 8.82
N ASP A 73 -1.48 13.14 8.63
CA ASP A 73 -1.80 14.37 9.36
C ASP A 73 -0.70 14.75 10.34
N GLU A 74 -0.08 15.89 10.07
CA GLU A 74 0.83 16.59 10.97
C GLU A 74 0.12 16.73 12.32
N SER A 75 0.17 15.70 13.16
CA SER A 75 -0.25 15.80 14.54
C SER A 75 0.75 16.78 15.13
N PRO A 76 0.30 17.99 15.54
CA PRO A 76 1.21 19.04 15.94
C PRO A 76 2.08 18.47 17.06
N THR A 77 3.37 18.46 16.80
CA THR A 77 4.40 18.22 17.80
C THR A 77 4.14 19.17 18.96
N ASP A 78 3.95 18.57 20.13
CA ASP A 78 4.33 19.06 21.46
C ASP A 78 4.10 20.56 21.79
N GLY A 79 3.20 20.79 22.76
CA GLY A 79 3.08 22.06 23.49
C GLY A 79 2.56 21.82 24.90
#